data_AF-A0A7S0G0C4-F1
#
_entry.id   AF-A0A7S0G0C4-F1
#
_cell.length_a   1.000
_cell.length_b   1.000
_cell.length_c   1.000
_cell.angle_alpha   90.00
_cell.angle_beta   90.00
_cell.angle_gamma   90.00
#
_symmetry.space_group_name_H-M   'P 1'
#
loop_
_entity.id
_entity.type
_entity.pdbx_description
1 polymer ?
#
loop_
_entity_poly.entity_id
_entity_poly.type
_entity_poly.pdbx_seq_one_letter_code
_entity_poly.pdbx_strand_id
1 'polypeptide(L)'
;LLGLLMFSVGITTTIDDFKACFTRPGAVAINFFSCYAIMPVLAYVIARLIGAEGAILAGMVLVGSINGGQASNLCTLIAGGDVALSVLMTTSTTLGCIFMTPTICKLVLGAVVPVDAMGIVVSTFQVVLAPIFLGVGANTLAPGVCKAVAPFTPVIGVIATVLLVGASVAKCAGPILGAGLPLQLACLALHLLGGILGFFATKLTGYDERTCRTVAIE
;
A
#
# COMPACT_ATOMS: atom_id res chain seq x y z
N LEU A 1 17.29 0.98 -1.31
CA LEU A 1 16.60 1.47 -0.08
C LEU A 1 15.20 0.88 0.05
N LEU A 2 14.33 1.01 -0.96
CA LEU A 2 12.99 0.37 -0.92
C LEU A 2 13.08 -1.15 -0.71
N GLY A 3 13.94 -1.86 -1.44
CA GLY A 3 14.14 -3.31 -1.21
C GLY A 3 14.63 -3.67 0.20
N LEU A 4 15.43 -2.82 0.85
CA LEU A 4 15.85 -3.01 2.25
C LEU A 4 14.65 -2.85 3.19
N LEU A 5 13.82 -1.84 2.94
CA LEU A 5 12.58 -1.61 3.67
C LEU A 5 11.65 -2.82 3.49
N MET A 6 11.46 -3.33 2.27
CA MET A 6 10.65 -4.51 1.97
C MET A 6 11.24 -5.81 2.58
N PHE A 7 12.57 -5.95 2.63
CA PHE A 7 13.22 -7.04 3.35
C PHE A 7 12.96 -6.97 4.86
N SER A 8 12.98 -5.76 5.44
CA SER A 8 12.69 -5.55 6.86
C SER A 8 11.27 -5.98 7.24
N VAL A 9 10.33 -5.86 6.30
CA VAL A 9 8.99 -6.46 6.42
C VAL A 9 9.10 -7.97 6.48
N GLY A 10 9.73 -8.58 5.48
CA GLY A 10 9.84 -10.03 5.36
C GLY A 10 10.43 -10.70 6.60
N ILE A 11 11.43 -10.10 7.25
CA ILE A 11 12.03 -10.68 8.48
C ILE A 11 11.13 -10.62 9.71
N THR A 12 10.04 -9.85 9.66
CA THR A 12 9.01 -9.79 10.70
C THR A 12 7.75 -10.58 10.34
N THR A 13 7.66 -11.07 9.10
CA THR A 13 6.53 -11.86 8.60
C THR A 13 6.85 -13.36 8.68
N THR A 14 5.84 -14.16 9.01
CA THR A 14 5.93 -15.61 9.11
C THR A 14 5.13 -16.30 8.00
N ILE A 15 5.44 -17.57 7.72
CA ILE A 15 4.65 -18.39 6.78
C ILE A 15 3.21 -18.55 7.28
N ASP A 16 3.00 -18.56 8.59
CA ASP A 16 1.68 -18.72 9.17
C ASP A 16 0.80 -17.47 8.98
N ASP A 17 1.39 -16.27 8.84
CA ASP A 17 0.64 -15.06 8.48
C ASP A 17 0.02 -15.19 7.08
N PHE A 18 0.74 -15.80 6.13
CA PHE A 18 0.19 -16.09 4.79
C PHE A 18 -0.96 -17.10 4.84
N LYS A 19 -0.82 -18.16 5.65
CA LYS A 19 -1.91 -19.14 5.84
C LYS A 19 -3.11 -18.51 6.55
N ALA A 20 -2.84 -17.62 7.50
CA ALA A 20 -3.86 -16.95 8.27
C ALA A 20 -4.73 -16.03 7.41
N CYS A 21 -4.28 -15.60 6.23
CA CYS A 21 -5.09 -14.83 5.27
C CYS A 21 -6.39 -15.56 4.90
N PHE A 22 -6.40 -16.89 4.94
CA PHE A 22 -7.58 -17.72 4.66
C PHE A 22 -8.51 -17.91 5.85
N THR A 23 -8.16 -17.44 7.05
CA THR A 23 -8.98 -17.61 8.27
C THR A 23 -10.10 -16.58 8.38
N ARG A 24 -9.94 -15.40 7.75
CA ARG A 24 -10.91 -14.29 7.77
C ARG A 24 -11.20 -13.75 6.36
N PRO A 25 -11.65 -14.62 5.42
CA PRO A 25 -11.69 -14.29 4.00
C PRO A 25 -12.65 -13.14 3.67
N GLY A 26 -13.74 -12.96 4.40
CA GLY A 26 -14.72 -11.89 4.14
C GLY A 26 -14.11 -10.49 4.30
N ALA A 27 -13.54 -10.18 5.47
CA ALA A 27 -12.93 -8.88 5.72
C ALA A 27 -11.71 -8.63 4.83
N VAL A 28 -10.85 -9.64 4.63
CA VAL A 28 -9.69 -9.55 3.73
C VAL A 28 -10.13 -9.26 2.28
N ALA A 29 -11.19 -9.90 1.80
CA ALA A 29 -11.72 -9.65 0.47
C ALA A 29 -12.27 -8.23 0.34
N ILE A 30 -13.03 -7.73 1.32
CA ILE A 30 -13.53 -6.34 1.32
C ILE A 30 -12.36 -5.37 1.17
N ASN A 31 -11.30 -5.55 1.97
CA ASN A 31 -10.10 -4.72 1.84
C ASN A 31 -9.46 -4.82 0.45
N PHE A 32 -9.27 -6.04 -0.05
CA PHE A 32 -8.66 -6.28 -1.36
C PHE A 32 -9.43 -5.57 -2.49
N PHE A 33 -10.77 -5.63 -2.45
CA PHE A 33 -11.62 -4.90 -3.39
C PHE A 33 -11.55 -3.38 -3.18
N SER A 34 -11.51 -2.90 -1.94
CA SER A 34 -11.33 -1.47 -1.65
C SER A 34 -10.01 -0.93 -2.21
N CYS A 35 -8.90 -1.64 -2.00
CA CYS A 35 -7.58 -1.23 -2.49
C CYS A 35 -7.48 -1.28 -4.03
N TYR A 36 -8.07 -2.27 -4.69
CA TYR A 36 -7.84 -2.50 -6.13
C TYR A 36 -9.00 -2.12 -7.04
N ALA A 37 -10.14 -1.70 -6.49
CA ALA A 37 -11.25 -1.17 -7.27
C ALA A 37 -11.64 0.24 -6.81
N ILE A 38 -11.89 0.45 -5.52
CA ILE A 38 -12.38 1.74 -5.01
C ILE A 38 -11.28 2.81 -5.09
N MET A 39 -10.09 2.53 -4.55
CA MET A 39 -9.00 3.49 -4.50
C MET A 39 -8.49 3.96 -5.87
N PRO A 40 -8.32 3.11 -6.90
CA PRO A 40 -7.90 3.56 -8.22
C PRO A 40 -8.96 4.43 -8.92
N VAL A 41 -10.24 4.06 -8.79
CA VAL A 41 -11.35 4.84 -9.35
C VAL A 41 -11.43 6.19 -8.66
N LEU A 42 -11.33 6.21 -7.34
CA LEU A 42 -11.32 7.42 -6.54
C LEU A 42 -10.14 8.33 -6.93
N ALA A 43 -8.94 7.77 -7.07
CA ALA A 43 -7.76 8.50 -7.50
C ALA A 43 -7.91 9.10 -8.89
N TYR A 44 -8.46 8.35 -9.84
CA TYR A 44 -8.76 8.84 -11.19
C TYR A 44 -9.76 10.00 -11.14
N VAL A 45 -10.89 9.82 -10.45
CA VAL A 45 -11.94 10.85 -10.35
C VAL A 45 -11.39 12.12 -9.72
N ILE A 46 -10.70 12.02 -8.58
CA ILE A 46 -10.13 13.18 -7.89
C ILE A 46 -9.10 13.89 -8.77
N ALA A 47 -8.22 13.14 -9.45
CA ALA A 47 -7.24 13.71 -10.35
C ALA A 47 -7.91 14.47 -11.51
N ARG A 48 -8.99 13.94 -12.08
CA ARG A 48 -9.75 14.63 -13.13
C ARG A 48 -10.47 15.88 -12.61
N LEU A 49 -10.98 15.86 -11.37
CA LEU A 49 -11.65 17.02 -10.75
C LEU A 49 -10.71 18.22 -10.55
N ILE A 50 -9.43 17.97 -10.29
CA ILE A 50 -8.44 19.05 -10.17
C ILE A 50 -7.81 19.42 -11.53
N GLY A 51 -8.28 18.84 -12.64
CA GLY A 51 -7.70 19.06 -13.97
C GLY A 51 -6.31 18.47 -14.15
N ALA A 52 -5.94 17.43 -13.39
CA ALA A 52 -4.64 16.78 -13.55
C ALA A 52 -4.58 16.00 -14.86
N GLU A 53 -3.46 16.16 -15.57
CA GLU A 53 -3.18 15.50 -16.83
C GLU A 53 -1.78 14.85 -16.81
N GLY A 54 -1.52 14.02 -17.83
CA GLY A 54 -0.21 13.40 -18.06
C GLY A 54 0.38 12.75 -16.82
N ALA A 55 1.55 13.23 -16.39
CA ALA A 55 2.31 12.65 -15.29
C ALA A 55 1.62 12.75 -13.92
N ILE A 56 0.87 13.83 -13.64
CA ILE A 56 0.19 14.00 -12.34
C ILE A 56 -0.99 13.04 -12.23
N LEU A 57 -1.79 12.92 -13.31
CA LEU A 57 -2.87 11.94 -13.37
C LEU A 57 -2.32 10.51 -13.21
N ALA A 58 -1.24 10.19 -13.92
CA ALA A 58 -0.60 8.88 -13.82
C ALA A 58 -0.09 8.60 -12.41
N GLY A 59 0.54 9.59 -11.76
CA GLY A 59 1.00 9.48 -10.38
C GLY A 59 -0.13 9.26 -9.39
N MET A 60 -1.24 10.00 -9.52
CA MET A 60 -2.41 9.85 -8.66
C MET A 60 -3.03 8.45 -8.79
N VAL A 61 -3.27 7.98 -10.01
CA VAL A 61 -3.81 6.63 -10.24
C VAL A 61 -2.86 5.57 -9.74
N LEU A 62 -1.54 5.73 -9.93
CA LEU A 62 -0.55 4.80 -9.41
C LEU A 62 -0.62 4.73 -7.87
N VAL A 63 -0.69 5.88 -7.17
CA VAL A 63 -0.87 5.94 -5.71
C VAL A 63 -2.16 5.25 -5.28
N GLY A 64 -3.26 5.42 -6.01
CA GLY A 64 -4.52 4.73 -5.73
C GLY A 64 -4.51 3.23 -6.07
N SER A 65 -3.49 2.74 -6.78
CA SER A 65 -3.43 1.35 -7.27
C SER A 65 -2.38 0.49 -6.57
N ILE A 66 -1.60 1.05 -5.63
CA ILE A 66 -0.62 0.29 -4.85
C ILE A 66 -1.29 -0.41 -3.65
N ASN A 67 -0.62 -1.43 -3.11
CA ASN A 67 -1.05 -2.13 -1.91
C ASN A 67 -0.93 -1.29 -0.64
N GLY A 68 -1.53 -1.78 0.45
CA GLY A 68 -1.40 -1.22 1.80
C GLY A 68 0.06 -1.13 2.27
N GLY A 69 0.35 -0.16 3.12
CA GLY A 69 1.69 0.19 3.56
C GLY A 69 1.97 -0.16 5.02
N GLN A 70 3.21 -0.50 5.36
CA GLN A 70 3.63 -0.97 6.70
C GLN A 70 3.23 -0.10 7.90
N ALA A 71 3.06 1.21 7.69
CA ALA A 71 2.60 2.11 8.73
C ALA A 71 1.18 1.80 9.21
N SER A 72 0.35 1.14 8.39
CA SER A 72 -1.02 0.78 8.70
C SER A 72 -1.14 -0.14 9.92
N ASN A 73 -0.19 -1.07 10.12
CA ASN A 73 -0.16 -1.95 11.30
C ASN A 73 -0.05 -1.14 12.60
N LEU A 74 0.83 -0.14 12.62
CA LEU A 74 1.02 0.75 13.78
C LEU A 74 -0.18 1.68 13.95
N CYS A 75 -0.70 2.26 12.87
CA CYS A 75 -1.90 3.10 12.92
C CYS A 75 -3.12 2.31 13.44
N THR A 76 -3.27 1.05 13.01
CA THR A 76 -4.33 0.14 13.46
C THR A 76 -4.20 -0.14 14.95
N LEU A 77 -2.98 -0.37 15.44
CA LEU A 77 -2.73 -0.54 16.88
C LEU A 77 -3.17 0.72 17.67
N ILE A 78 -2.76 1.90 17.23
CA ILE A 78 -3.08 3.18 17.88
C ILE A 78 -4.59 3.47 17.84
N ALA A 79 -5.26 3.14 16.74
CA ALA A 79 -6.70 3.35 16.56
C ALA A 79 -7.58 2.30 17.29
N GLY A 80 -6.98 1.32 17.97
CA GLY A 80 -7.69 0.23 18.64
C GLY A 80 -8.35 -0.75 17.68
N GLY A 81 -7.79 -0.92 16.48
CA GLY A 81 -8.23 -1.87 15.47
C GLY A 81 -7.76 -3.31 15.72
N ASP A 82 -7.89 -4.15 14.70
CA ASP A 82 -7.40 -5.53 14.70
C ASP A 82 -6.08 -5.62 13.92
N VAL A 83 -4.96 -5.55 14.66
CA VAL A 83 -3.62 -5.61 14.08
C VAL A 83 -3.37 -6.92 13.34
N ALA A 84 -3.90 -8.04 13.84
CA ALA A 84 -3.74 -9.32 13.15
C ALA A 84 -4.44 -9.26 11.79
N LEU A 85 -5.66 -8.71 11.73
CA LEU A 85 -6.38 -8.54 10.48
C LEU A 85 -5.68 -7.57 9.52
N SER A 86 -5.13 -6.46 10.02
CA SER A 86 -4.32 -5.50 9.24
C SER A 86 -3.10 -6.18 8.59
N VAL A 87 -2.38 -7.04 9.33
CA VAL A 87 -1.29 -7.85 8.76
C VAL A 87 -1.79 -8.77 7.64
N LEU A 88 -2.95 -9.41 7.78
CA LEU A 88 -3.52 -10.25 6.72
C LEU A 88 -3.90 -9.44 5.48
N MET A 89 -4.50 -8.27 5.67
CA MET A 89 -4.91 -7.35 4.62
C MET A 89 -3.71 -6.84 3.81
N THR A 90 -2.70 -6.29 4.49
CA THR A 90 -1.45 -5.86 3.87
C THR A 90 -0.73 -7.02 3.18
N THR A 91 -0.70 -8.21 3.77
CA THR A 91 -0.07 -9.39 3.14
C THR A 91 -0.79 -9.78 1.85
N SER A 92 -2.13 -9.87 1.89
CA SER A 92 -2.94 -10.22 0.72
C SER A 92 -2.78 -9.22 -0.43
N THR A 93 -2.79 -7.92 -0.13
CA THR A 93 -2.63 -6.87 -1.13
C THR A 93 -1.21 -6.85 -1.66
N THR A 94 -0.20 -7.00 -0.81
CA THR A 94 1.21 -7.10 -1.25
C THR A 94 1.41 -8.22 -2.26
N LEU A 95 0.82 -9.40 -2.03
CA LEU A 95 0.86 -10.50 -3.00
C LEU A 95 0.08 -10.18 -4.28
N GLY A 96 -1.09 -9.55 -4.16
CA GLY A 96 -1.91 -9.15 -5.32
C GLY A 96 -1.27 -8.06 -6.19
N CYS A 97 -0.43 -7.20 -5.61
CA CYS A 97 0.15 -6.02 -6.22
C CYS A 97 0.90 -6.30 -7.54
N ILE A 98 1.57 -7.45 -7.66
CA ILE A 98 2.30 -7.82 -8.89
C ILE A 98 1.38 -7.91 -10.11
N PHE A 99 0.12 -8.29 -9.92
CA PHE A 99 -0.85 -8.41 -11.00
C PHE A 99 -1.78 -7.20 -11.04
N MET A 100 -2.30 -6.79 -9.88
CA MET A 100 -3.34 -5.76 -9.80
C MET A 100 -2.81 -4.39 -10.21
N THR A 101 -1.70 -3.93 -9.63
CA THR A 101 -1.14 -2.59 -9.90
C THR A 101 -0.85 -2.36 -11.40
N PRO A 102 -0.08 -3.21 -12.11
CA PRO A 102 0.17 -3.02 -13.53
C PRO A 102 -1.08 -3.16 -14.38
N THR A 103 -2.01 -4.07 -14.01
CA THR A 103 -3.28 -4.23 -14.74
C THR A 103 -4.14 -2.99 -14.64
N ILE A 104 -4.34 -2.48 -13.43
CA ILE A 104 -5.13 -1.27 -13.17
C ILE A 104 -4.48 -0.06 -13.84
N CYS A 105 -3.16 0.11 -13.70
CA CYS A 105 -2.45 1.21 -14.36
C CYS A 105 -2.61 1.13 -15.88
N LYS A 106 -2.48 -0.05 -16.49
CA LYS A 106 -2.67 -0.22 -17.93
C LYS A 106 -4.10 0.07 -18.37
N LEU A 107 -5.10 -0.37 -17.60
CA LEU A 107 -6.52 -0.16 -17.92
C LEU A 107 -6.94 1.30 -17.77
N VAL A 108 -6.50 1.98 -16.71
CA VAL A 108 -6.91 3.35 -16.37
C VAL A 108 -6.07 4.39 -17.11
N LEU A 109 -4.76 4.15 -17.28
CA LEU A 109 -3.82 5.12 -17.85
C LEU A 109 -3.36 4.79 -19.27
N GLY A 110 -3.53 3.55 -19.76
CA GLY A 110 -2.93 3.12 -21.02
C GLY A 110 -3.41 3.89 -22.26
N ALA A 111 -4.55 4.58 -22.18
CA ALA A 111 -5.04 5.48 -23.23
C ALA A 111 -4.47 6.92 -23.12
N VAL A 112 -3.87 7.28 -21.99
CA VAL A 112 -3.44 8.65 -21.66
C VAL A 112 -1.91 8.78 -21.58
N VAL A 113 -1.23 7.74 -21.12
CA VAL A 113 0.22 7.70 -20.95
C VAL A 113 0.74 6.31 -21.37
N PRO A 114 1.88 6.20 -22.08
CA PRO A 114 2.49 4.91 -22.35
C PRO A 114 2.86 4.21 -21.04
N VAL A 115 2.15 3.12 -20.70
CA VAL A 115 2.40 2.31 -19.52
C VAL A 115 3.21 1.09 -19.89
N ASP A 116 4.46 1.01 -19.42
CA ASP A 116 5.25 -0.23 -19.46
C ASP A 116 4.79 -1.19 -18.36
N ALA A 117 3.69 -1.89 -18.63
CA ALA A 117 3.11 -2.83 -17.68
C ALA A 117 4.08 -3.97 -17.31
N MET A 118 4.90 -4.43 -18.26
CA MET A 118 5.90 -5.47 -17.99
C MET A 118 7.03 -4.94 -17.11
N GLY A 119 7.50 -3.72 -17.36
CA GLY A 119 8.45 -3.03 -16.49
C GLY A 119 7.92 -2.88 -15.07
N ILE A 120 6.64 -2.52 -14.90
CA ILE A 120 6.00 -2.45 -13.57
C ILE A 120 5.98 -3.83 -12.90
N VAL A 121 5.60 -4.90 -13.60
CA VAL A 121 5.62 -6.28 -13.05
C VAL A 121 7.03 -6.65 -12.58
N VAL A 122 8.04 -6.47 -13.45
CA VAL A 122 9.44 -6.82 -13.13
C VAL A 122 9.96 -6.00 -11.95
N SER A 123 9.70 -4.69 -11.95
CA SER A 123 10.10 -3.78 -10.86
C SER A 123 9.43 -4.16 -9.55
N THR A 124 8.11 -4.42 -9.54
CA THR A 124 7.39 -4.84 -8.34
C THR A 124 7.92 -6.17 -7.82
N PHE A 125 8.17 -7.15 -8.70
CA PHE A 125 8.77 -8.41 -8.28
C PHE A 125 10.15 -8.21 -7.64
N GLN A 126 11.05 -7.47 -8.30
CA GLN A 126 12.43 -7.29 -7.85
C GLN A 126 12.56 -6.42 -6.59
N VAL A 127 11.75 -5.38 -6.46
CA VAL A 127 11.91 -4.36 -5.42
C VAL A 127 10.99 -4.60 -4.22
N VAL A 128 9.86 -5.30 -4.41
CA VAL A 128 8.88 -5.58 -3.37
C VAL A 128 8.89 -7.06 -2.98
N LEU A 129 8.51 -7.96 -3.90
CA LEU A 129 8.26 -9.35 -3.54
C LEU A 129 9.53 -10.15 -3.24
N ALA A 130 10.56 -10.04 -4.08
CA ALA A 130 11.81 -10.78 -3.89
C ALA A 130 12.47 -10.44 -2.53
N PRO A 131 12.60 -9.17 -2.11
CA PRO A 131 13.10 -8.85 -0.77
C PRO A 131 12.21 -9.37 0.35
N ILE A 132 10.88 -9.33 0.21
CA ILE A 132 9.97 -9.89 1.21
C ILE A 132 10.18 -11.40 1.35
N PHE A 133 10.19 -12.14 0.23
CA PHE A 133 10.40 -13.60 0.27
C PHE A 133 11.77 -13.97 0.82
N LEU A 134 12.82 -13.21 0.50
CA LEU A 134 14.14 -13.39 1.10
C LEU A 134 14.10 -13.14 2.61
N GLY A 135 13.37 -12.11 3.07
CA GLY A 135 13.20 -11.82 4.50
C GLY A 135 12.44 -12.91 5.24
N VAL A 136 11.33 -13.39 4.66
CA VAL A 136 10.54 -14.51 5.22
C VAL A 136 11.38 -15.79 5.27
N GLY A 137 12.16 -16.05 4.22
CA GLY A 137 13.12 -17.16 4.19
C GLY A 137 14.17 -17.04 5.29
N ALA A 138 14.74 -15.85 5.50
CA ALA A 138 15.69 -15.60 6.59
C ALA A 138 15.03 -15.79 7.97
N ASN A 139 13.80 -15.32 8.17
CA ASN A 139 13.05 -15.52 9.41
C ASN A 139 12.75 -17.00 9.68
N THR A 140 12.52 -17.77 8.62
CA THR A 140 12.27 -19.22 8.72
C THR A 140 13.56 -19.99 9.06
N LEU A 141 14.68 -19.63 8.43
CA LEU A 141 15.96 -20.34 8.58
C LEU A 141 16.75 -19.92 9.83
N ALA A 142 16.61 -18.67 10.27
CA ALA A 142 17.36 -18.09 11.39
C ALA A 142 16.47 -17.19 12.29
N PRO A 143 15.36 -17.73 12.86
CA PRO A 143 14.38 -16.95 13.60
C PRO A 143 14.97 -16.20 14.80
N GLY A 144 16.00 -16.78 15.45
CA GLY A 144 16.69 -16.13 16.57
C GLY A 144 17.38 -14.82 16.19
N VAL A 145 18.01 -14.78 15.01
CA VAL A 145 18.66 -13.57 14.48
C VAL A 145 17.60 -12.54 14.07
N CYS A 146 16.58 -12.96 13.33
CA CYS A 146 15.49 -12.07 12.93
C CYS A 146 14.78 -11.46 14.14
N LYS A 147 14.52 -12.25 15.19
CA LYS A 147 13.95 -11.75 16.46
C LYS A 147 14.85 -10.75 17.16
N ALA A 148 16.17 -10.91 17.11
CA ALA A 148 17.12 -9.95 17.67
C ALA A 148 17.17 -8.63 16.88
N VAL A 149 16.97 -8.68 15.56
CA VAL A 149 16.99 -7.50 14.67
C VAL A 149 15.63 -6.81 14.59
N ALA A 150 14.52 -7.54 14.77
CA ALA A 150 13.16 -7.04 14.66
C ALA A 150 12.88 -5.71 15.39
N PRO A 151 13.37 -5.48 16.64
CA PRO A 151 13.17 -4.20 17.33
C PRO A 151 13.72 -2.97 16.61
N PHE A 152 14.72 -3.15 15.73
CA PHE A 152 15.34 -2.05 14.96
C PHE A 152 14.67 -1.81 13.61
N THR A 153 13.85 -2.76 13.14
CA THR A 153 13.19 -2.67 11.83
C THR A 153 12.28 -1.44 11.67
N PRO A 154 11.52 -0.97 12.69
CA PRO A 154 10.73 0.25 12.55
C PRO A 154 11.61 1.48 12.31
N VAL A 155 12.76 1.58 12.98
CA VAL A 155 13.70 2.70 12.82
C VAL A 155 14.28 2.71 11.41
N ILE A 156 14.71 1.55 10.90
CA ILE A 156 15.21 1.40 9.53
C ILE A 156 14.10 1.79 8.54
N GLY A 157 12.86 1.34 8.76
CA GLY A 157 11.71 1.66 7.93
C GLY A 157 11.42 3.16 7.88
N VAL A 158 11.44 3.84 9.02
CA VAL A 158 11.23 5.31 9.11
C VAL A 158 12.35 6.05 8.39
N ILE A 159 13.62 5.74 8.66
CA ILE A 159 14.77 6.38 8.00
C ILE A 159 14.69 6.17 6.48
N ALA A 160 14.45 4.94 6.04
CA ALA A 160 14.33 4.61 4.63
C ALA A 160 13.17 5.38 3.97
N THR A 161 12.01 5.47 4.64
CA THR A 161 10.85 6.21 4.14
C THR A 161 11.15 7.70 4.02
N VAL A 162 11.72 8.33 5.06
CA VAL A 162 12.08 9.76 5.04
C VAL A 162 13.05 10.07 3.91
N LEU A 163 14.07 9.22 3.70
CA LEU A 163 15.03 9.41 2.61
C LEU A 163 14.42 9.18 1.23
N LEU A 164 13.57 8.17 1.06
CA LEU A 164 12.88 7.90 -0.21
C LEU A 164 11.92 9.05 -0.59
N VAL A 165 11.09 9.49 0.35
CA VAL A 165 10.15 10.60 0.17
C VAL A 165 10.93 11.89 -0.06
N GLY A 166 11.91 12.20 0.78
CA GLY A 166 12.73 13.41 0.67
C GLY A 166 13.47 13.50 -0.68
N ALA A 167 14.09 12.41 -1.12
CA ALA A 167 14.76 12.36 -2.42
C ALA A 167 13.77 12.53 -3.59
N SER A 168 12.57 11.94 -3.49
CA SER A 168 11.54 12.05 -4.53
C SER A 168 10.96 13.47 -4.59
N VAL A 169 10.68 14.08 -3.44
CA VAL A 169 10.22 15.48 -3.34
C VAL A 169 11.29 16.43 -3.88
N ALA A 170 12.57 16.23 -3.53
CA ALA A 170 13.66 17.06 -4.04
C ALA A 170 13.77 17.01 -5.57
N LYS A 171 13.65 15.83 -6.17
CA LYS A 171 13.67 15.65 -7.64
C LYS A 171 12.46 16.26 -8.34
N CYS A 172 11.31 16.26 -7.68
CA CYS A 172 10.04 16.73 -8.24
C CYS A 172 9.57 18.07 -7.68
N ALA A 173 10.45 18.84 -7.02
CA ALA A 173 10.07 20.06 -6.31
C ALA A 173 9.39 21.09 -7.22
N GLY A 174 9.94 21.34 -8.41
CA GLY A 174 9.36 22.25 -9.41
C GLY A 174 7.93 21.85 -9.80
N PRO A 175 7.71 20.62 -10.31
CA PRO A 175 6.36 20.11 -10.60
C PRO A 175 5.39 20.14 -9.42
N ILE A 176 5.83 19.82 -8.21
CA ILE A 176 4.99 19.85 -6.99
C ILE A 176 4.55 21.28 -6.67
N LEU A 177 5.48 22.24 -6.73
CA LEU A 177 5.19 23.65 -6.50
C LEU A 177 4.28 24.22 -7.60
N GLY A 178 4.50 23.81 -8.85
CA GLY A 178 3.66 24.21 -9.99
C GLY A 178 2.24 23.67 -9.92
N ALA A 179 2.06 22.45 -9.41
CA ALA A 179 0.72 21.87 -9.19
C ALA A 179 -0.03 22.54 -8.02
N GLY A 180 0.70 23.10 -7.05
CA GLY A 180 0.16 23.91 -5.98
C GLY A 180 -0.78 23.16 -5.02
N LEU A 181 -1.62 23.93 -4.32
CA LEU A 181 -2.55 23.40 -3.33
C LEU A 181 -3.55 22.35 -3.86
N PRO A 182 -4.06 22.43 -5.12
CA PRO A 182 -4.97 21.42 -5.66
C PRO A 182 -4.45 19.98 -5.58
N LEU A 183 -3.17 19.75 -5.90
CA LEU A 183 -2.58 18.40 -5.80
C LEU A 183 -2.53 17.92 -4.33
N GLN A 184 -2.26 18.83 -3.39
CA GLN A 184 -2.07 18.48 -1.99
C GLN A 184 -3.43 18.14 -1.35
N LEU A 185 -4.46 18.92 -1.70
CA LEU A 185 -5.83 18.63 -1.31
C LEU A 185 -6.35 17.35 -1.96
N ALA A 186 -5.99 17.07 -3.22
CA ALA A 186 -6.34 15.83 -3.89
C ALA A 186 -5.71 14.60 -3.21
N CYS A 187 -4.43 14.67 -2.86
CA CYS A 187 -3.75 13.62 -2.10
C CYS A 187 -4.42 13.40 -0.74
N LEU A 188 -4.75 14.47 -0.01
CA LEU A 188 -5.47 14.37 1.27
C LEU A 188 -6.86 13.75 1.08
N ALA A 189 -7.62 14.24 0.10
CA ALA A 189 -8.97 13.78 -0.19
C ALA A 189 -8.99 12.30 -0.59
N LEU A 190 -8.02 11.84 -1.38
CA LEU A 190 -7.91 10.42 -1.77
C LEU A 190 -7.85 9.51 -0.56
N HIS A 191 -6.96 9.80 0.40
CA HIS A 191 -6.79 8.96 1.58
C HIS A 191 -7.96 9.10 2.56
N LEU A 192 -8.47 10.32 2.76
CA LEU A 192 -9.60 10.56 3.67
C LEU A 192 -10.88 9.89 3.16
N LEU A 193 -11.22 10.09 1.89
CA LEU A 193 -12.39 9.47 1.28
C LEU A 193 -12.21 7.95 1.15
N GLY A 194 -10.99 7.48 0.85
CA GLY A 194 -10.65 6.06 0.84
C GLY A 194 -10.97 5.40 2.18
N GLY A 195 -10.47 5.97 3.29
CA GLY A 195 -10.74 5.44 4.63
C GLY A 195 -12.20 5.52 5.04
N ILE A 196 -12.91 6.61 4.71
CA ILE A 196 -14.36 6.74 4.94
C ILE A 196 -15.13 5.65 4.19
N LEU A 197 -14.83 5.46 2.90
CA LEU A 197 -15.49 4.44 2.08
C LEU A 197 -15.17 3.03 2.57
N GLY A 198 -13.91 2.74 2.92
CA GLY A 198 -13.49 1.46 3.50
C GLY A 198 -14.22 1.14 4.81
N PHE A 199 -14.34 2.14 5.69
CA PHE A 199 -15.07 2.02 6.94
C PHE A 199 -16.55 1.66 6.70
N PHE A 200 -17.25 2.45 5.89
CA PHE A 200 -18.68 2.27 5.67
C PHE A 200 -19.00 1.04 4.83
N ALA A 201 -18.17 0.71 3.82
CA ALA A 201 -18.32 -0.53 3.06
C ALA A 201 -18.27 -1.76 3.99
N THR A 202 -17.33 -1.77 4.93
CA THR A 202 -17.18 -2.82 5.93
C THR A 202 -18.32 -2.84 6.94
N LYS A 203 -18.80 -1.66 7.34
CA LYS A 203 -19.94 -1.52 8.26
C LYS A 203 -21.22 -2.07 7.66
N LEU A 204 -21.47 -1.80 6.38
CA LEU A 204 -22.66 -2.25 5.66
C LEU A 204 -22.72 -3.78 5.52
N THR A 205 -21.58 -4.46 5.55
CA THR A 205 -21.52 -5.93 5.54
C THR A 205 -21.71 -6.56 6.94
N GLY A 206 -21.97 -5.75 7.98
CA GLY A 206 -22.31 -6.22 9.33
C GLY A 206 -21.13 -6.48 10.26
N TYR A 207 -19.91 -6.06 9.89
CA TYR A 207 -18.74 -6.21 10.77
C TYR A 207 -18.76 -5.21 11.93
N ASP A 208 -18.05 -5.55 13.00
CA ASP A 208 -17.92 -4.72 14.19
C ASP A 208 -17.04 -3.49 13.92
N GLU A 209 -17.13 -2.53 14.85
CA GLU A 209 -16.38 -1.27 14.77
C GLU A 209 -14.86 -1.48 14.65
N ARG A 210 -14.33 -2.48 15.36
CA ARG A 210 -12.90 -2.80 15.35
C ARG A 210 -12.43 -3.21 13.96
N THR A 211 -13.20 -4.06 13.28
CA THR A 211 -12.92 -4.46 11.90
C THR A 211 -13.09 -3.28 10.93
N CYS A 212 -14.13 -2.46 11.10
CA CYS A 212 -14.36 -1.29 10.26
C CYS A 212 -13.19 -0.28 10.34
N ARG A 213 -12.67 -0.01 11.55
CA ARG A 213 -11.47 0.84 11.73
C ARG A 213 -10.24 0.25 11.05
N THR A 214 -10.11 -1.07 11.08
CA THR A 214 -8.99 -1.77 10.44
C THR A 214 -9.02 -1.57 8.93
N VAL A 215 -10.16 -1.81 8.28
CA VAL A 215 -10.34 -1.60 6.83
C VAL A 215 -10.28 -0.12 6.43
N ALA A 216 -10.58 0.80 7.34
CA ALA A 216 -10.45 2.23 7.06
C ALA A 216 -8.99 2.70 6.99
N ILE A 217 -8.08 1.97 7.64
CA ILE A 217 -6.65 2.28 7.72
C ILE A 217 -5.85 1.54 6.64
N GLU A 218 -6.27 0.32 6.31
CA GLU A 218 -5.74 -0.50 5.22
C GLU A 218 -6.16 -0.01 3.83
#